data_AF-A0A934K589-F1
#
_entry.id   AF-A0A934K589-F1
#
_cell.length_a   1.000
_cell.length_b   1.000
_cell.length_c   1.000
_cell.angle_alpha   90.00
_cell.angle_beta   90.00
_cell.angle_gamma   90.00
#
_symmetry.space_group_name_H-M   'P 1'
#
loop_
_entity.id
_entity.type
_entity.pdbx_description
1 polymer ?
#
loop_
_entity_poly.entity_id
_entity_poly.type
_entity_poly.pdbx_seq_one_letter_code
_entity_poly.pdbx_strand_id
1 'polypeptide(L)' 'MRLDGENPDGDRLLPGESPTSLNPEEAVHWVAVYSELAEFLRSEAQPFAPSLAERYQRRLAYWVRRLEELTA' A
#
# COMPACT_ATOMS: atom_id res chain seq x y z
N MET A 1 -19.53 4.55 15.94
CA MET A 1 -19.23 3.81 14.69
C MET A 1 -17.92 4.38 14.17
N ARG A 2 -16.81 3.67 14.37
CA ARG A 2 -15.47 4.18 13.99
C ARG A 2 -15.31 3.83 12.51
N LEU A 3 -15.27 4.85 11.66
CA LEU A 3 -15.19 4.70 10.21
C LEU A 3 -13.98 3.84 9.87
N ASP A 4 -14.23 2.71 9.22
CA ASP A 4 -13.25 1.77 8.73
C ASP A 4 -12.18 2.47 7.88
N GLY A 5 -10.91 2.36 8.28
CA GLY A 5 -9.77 2.27 7.34
C GLY A 5 -9.55 3.44 6.38
N GLU A 6 -9.84 4.68 6.76
CA GLU A 6 -9.45 5.86 5.98
C GLU A 6 -8.01 6.27 6.37
N ASN A 7 -7.08 6.06 5.45
CA ASN A 7 -5.72 6.59 5.51
C ASN A 7 -5.74 8.10 5.18
N PRO A 8 -4.83 8.95 5.71
CA PRO A 8 -4.70 10.37 5.36
C PRO A 8 -4.73 10.69 3.86
N ASP A 9 -4.37 9.74 2.99
CA ASP A 9 -4.37 9.91 1.53
C ASP A 9 -5.72 9.57 0.86
N GLY A 10 -6.75 9.22 1.65
CA GLY A 10 -8.07 8.80 1.14
C GLY A 10 -8.09 7.39 0.52
N ASP A 11 -6.96 6.69 0.55
CA ASP A 11 -6.84 5.33 0.04
C ASP A 11 -7.32 4.30 1.08
N ARG A 12 -8.16 3.36 0.63
CA ARG A 12 -8.68 2.28 1.47
C ARG A 12 -7.57 1.30 1.82
N LEU A 13 -7.38 1.05 3.13
CA LEU A 13 -6.42 0.09 3.65
C LEU A 13 -6.79 -1.35 3.30
N LEU A 14 -5.77 -2.20 3.12
CA LEU A 14 -5.95 -3.65 3.07
C LEU A 14 -6.24 -4.20 4.48
N PRO A 15 -6.97 -5.33 4.59
CA PRO A 15 -7.25 -5.92 5.89
C PRO A 15 -5.97 -6.22 6.68
N GLY A 16 -5.89 -5.73 7.92
CA GLY A 16 -4.72 -5.93 8.80
C GLY A 16 -3.59 -4.93 8.58
N GLU A 17 -3.71 -4.02 7.62
CA GLU A 17 -2.71 -2.99 7.38
C GLU A 17 -2.76 -1.89 8.46
N SER A 18 -1.61 -1.60 9.07
CA SER A 18 -1.46 -0.51 10.03
C SER A 18 -0.40 0.51 9.59
N PRO A 19 -0.76 1.62 8.93
CA PRO A 19 0.21 2.64 8.51
C PRO A 19 1.09 3.17 9.66
N THR A 20 0.53 3.24 10.86
CA THR A 20 1.25 3.74 12.03
C THR A 20 2.15 2.69 12.69
N SER A 21 2.28 1.50 12.10
CA SER A 21 3.20 0.48 12.61
C SER A 21 4.63 1.01 12.67
N LEU A 22 5.32 0.60 13.73
CA LEU A 22 6.75 0.87 13.95
C LEU A 22 7.58 -0.39 13.67
N ASN A 23 6.95 -1.50 13.26
CA ASN A 23 7.66 -2.73 12.95
C ASN A 23 8.20 -2.69 11.51
N PRO A 24 9.52 -2.72 11.28
CA PRO A 24 10.08 -2.73 9.92
C PRO A 24 9.68 -3.99 9.14
N GLU A 25 9.46 -5.14 9.79
CA GLU A 25 9.01 -6.36 9.10
C GLU A 25 7.62 -6.18 8.47
N GLU A 26 6.75 -5.40 9.11
CA GLU A 26 5.43 -5.08 8.57
C GLU A 26 5.56 -4.18 7.34
N ALA A 27 6.50 -3.23 7.35
CA ALA A 27 6.79 -2.40 6.19
C ALA A 27 7.34 -3.24 5.02
N VAL A 28 8.25 -4.18 5.27
CA VAL A 28 8.75 -5.14 4.26
C VAL A 28 7.58 -5.94 3.67
N HIS A 29 6.70 -6.47 4.53
CA HIS A 29 5.54 -7.25 4.09
C HIS A 29 4.64 -6.43 3.14
N TRP A 30 4.27 -5.21 3.51
CA TRP A 30 3.38 -4.39 2.69
C TRP A 30 4.06 -3.87 1.41
N VAL A 31 5.37 -3.61 1.42
CA VAL A 31 6.13 -3.35 0.18
C VAL A 31 5.98 -4.52 -0.79
N ALA A 32 6.15 -5.76 -0.33
CA ALA A 32 6.00 -6.93 -1.18
C ALA A 32 4.57 -7.06 -1.73
N VAL A 33 3.55 -6.99 -0.86
CA VAL A 33 2.13 -7.11 -1.26
C VAL A 33 1.74 -6.03 -2.28
N TYR A 34 2.05 -4.76 -2.04
CA TYR A 34 1.69 -3.70 -2.97
C TYR A 34 2.48 -3.73 -4.26
N SER A 35 3.72 -4.24 -4.25
CA SER A 35 4.49 -4.47 -5.48
C SER A 35 3.81 -5.51 -6.36
N GLU A 36 3.42 -6.66 -5.79
CA GLU A 36 2.71 -7.73 -6.51
C GLU A 36 1.37 -7.23 -7.06
N LEU A 37 0.57 -6.51 -6.26
CA LEU A 37 -0.73 -6.00 -6.69
C LEU A 37 -0.60 -4.94 -7.81
N ALA A 38 0.36 -4.03 -7.70
CA ALA A 38 0.59 -3.01 -8.72
C ALA A 38 1.17 -3.60 -10.02
N GLU A 39 2.00 -4.64 -9.92
CA GLU A 39 2.52 -5.37 -11.08
C GLU A 39 1.43 -6.18 -11.77
N PHE A 40 0.62 -6.92 -11.01
CA PHE A 40 -0.50 -7.69 -11.53
C PHE A 40 -1.47 -6.81 -12.34
N LEU A 41 -1.87 -5.65 -11.80
CA LEU A 41 -2.76 -4.73 -12.51
C LEU A 41 -2.14 -4.12 -13.77
N ARG A 42 -0.82 -3.95 -13.80
CA ARG A 42 -0.07 -3.42 -14.94
C ARG A 42 0.10 -4.48 -16.04
N SER A 43 0.43 -5.71 -15.66
CA SER A 43 0.66 -6.84 -16.56
C SER A 43 -0.62 -7.29 -17.26
N GLU A 44 -1.74 -7.33 -16.55
CA GLU A 44 -3.03 -7.76 -17.09
C GLU A 44 -3.71 -6.70 -17.97
N ALA A 45 -3.05 -5.56 -18.22
CA ALA A 45 -3.57 -4.44 -18.99
C ALA A 45 -5.05 -4.14 -18.69
N GLN A 46 -5.46 -4.22 -17.42
CA GLN A 46 -6.87 -4.11 -17.02
C GLN A 46 -7.34 -2.68 -17.30
N PRO A 47 -8.03 -2.41 -18.43
CA PRO A 47 -8.31 -1.05 -18.84
C PRO A 47 -9.39 -0.39 -17.97
N PHE A 48 -10.02 -1.18 -17.09
CA PHE A 48 -11.15 -0.79 -16.25
C PHE A 48 -10.75 -0.39 -14.83
N ALA A 49 -9.48 -0.54 -14.44
CA ALA A 49 -9.02 -0.25 -13.07
C ALA A 49 -7.77 0.65 -12.96
N PRO A 50 -7.60 1.70 -13.79
CA PRO A 50 -6.42 2.57 -13.71
C PRO A 50 -6.26 3.25 -12.33
N SER A 51 -7.38 3.67 -11.74
CA SER A 51 -7.40 4.29 -10.40
C SER A 51 -7.00 3.33 -9.28
N LEU A 52 -7.19 2.03 -9.48
CA LEU A 52 -6.78 0.99 -8.53
C LEU A 52 -5.26 0.77 -8.59
N ALA A 53 -4.70 0.74 -9.81
CA ALA A 53 -3.26 0.64 -10.02
C ALA A 53 -2.53 1.86 -9.44
N GLU A 54 -3.03 3.07 -9.71
CA GLU A 54 -2.48 4.31 -9.13
C GLU A 54 -2.54 4.31 -7.60
N ARG A 55 -3.64 3.80 -7.03
CA ARG A 55 -3.78 3.65 -5.58
C ARG A 55 -2.69 2.72 -5.00
N TYR A 56 -2.53 1.54 -5.57
CA TYR A 56 -1.51 0.60 -5.07
C TYR A 56 -0.09 1.13 -5.26
N GLN A 57 0.18 1.91 -6.31
CA GLN A 57 1.45 2.59 -6.50
C GLN A 57 1.72 3.65 -5.43
N ARG A 58 0.74 4.51 -5.11
CA ARG A 58 0.88 5.47 -4.01
C ARG A 58 1.17 4.76 -2.69
N ARG A 59 0.48 3.66 -2.43
CA ARG A 59 0.63 2.90 -1.19
C ARG A 59 1.95 2.15 -1.10
N LEU A 60 2.44 1.62 -2.23
CA LEU A 60 3.79 1.09 -2.34
C LEU A 60 4.83 2.18 -2.00
N ALA A 61 4.70 3.37 -2.57
CA ALA A 61 5.62 4.48 -2.29
C ALA A 61 5.62 4.88 -0.82
N TYR A 62 4.45 4.88 -0.17
CA TYR A 62 4.33 5.10 1.27
C TYR A 62 5.13 4.06 2.07
N TRP A 63 4.93 2.77 1.81
CA TRP A 63 5.59 1.71 2.57
C TRP A 63 7.10 1.61 2.31
N VAL A 64 7.55 1.93 1.10
CA VAL A 64 8.99 2.04 0.78
C VAL A 64 9.64 3.14 1.63
N ARG A 65 9.07 4.35 1.61
CA ARG A 65 9.57 5.46 2.44
C ARG A 65 9.53 5.08 3.93
N ARG A 66 8.46 4.42 4.38
CA ARG A 66 8.32 4.01 5.77
C ARG A 66 9.38 2.98 6.18
N LEU A 67 9.72 2.05 5.29
CA LEU A 67 10.78 1.09 5.53
C LEU A 67 12.14 1.79 5.66
N GLU A 68 12.43 2.76 4.79
CA GLU A 68 13.64 3.59 4.91
C GLU A 68 13.69 4.33 6.25
N GLU A 69 12.57 4.95 6.68
CA GLU A 69 12.47 5.64 7.98
C GLU A 69 12.68 4.71 9.19
N LEU A 70 12.27 3.44 9.10
CA LEU A 70 12.35 2.47 10.20
C LEU A 70 13.69 1.71 10.24
N THR A 71 14.47 1.76 9.16
CA THR A 71 15.75 1.05 9.03
C THR A 71 16.97 1.97 9.04
N ALA A 72 16.75 3.29 8.96
CA ALA A 72 17.75 4.35 9.12
C ALA A 72 18.16 4.53 10.59
#